data_AF-A0A6B3EYN4-F1
#
_entry.id   AF-A0A6B3EYN4-F1
#
_cell.length_a   1.000
_cell.length_b   1.000
_cell.length_c   1.000
_cell.angle_alpha   90.00
_cell.angle_beta   90.00
_cell.angle_gamma   90.00
#
_symmetry.space_group_name_H-M   'P 1'
#
loop_
_entity.id
_entity.type
_entity.pdbx_description
1 polymer ?
#
loop_
_entity_poly.entity_id
_entity_poly.type
_entity_poly.pdbx_seq_one_letter_code
_entity_poly.pdbx_strand_id
1 'polypeptide(L)'
;KAGNVLADLVGQGTSFVAATGGRGGLGNAALSSARRKAPGFALLGEPGDAGDLLLELKTVADVALVGYPSAGKSSLISVLSAARPKIADYPFTTLVPNLGVVTAGETVFTVADVPGL
;
A
#
# COMPACT_ATOMS: atom_id res chain seq x y z
N LYS A 1 -7.18 -7.97 -15.77
CA LYS A 1 -6.47 -6.78 -16.31
C LYS A 1 -5.92 -6.02 -15.13
N ALA A 2 -4.61 -5.85 -15.01
CA ALA A 2 -4.05 -5.04 -13.93
C ALA A 2 -4.63 -3.61 -14.04
N GLY A 3 -5.18 -3.10 -12.95
CA GLY A 3 -5.60 -1.70 -12.86
C GLY A 3 -4.41 -0.76 -12.98
N ASN A 4 -4.67 0.54 -13.16
CA ASN A 4 -3.58 1.53 -13.11
C ASN A 4 -3.14 1.71 -11.65
N VAL A 5 -1.83 1.66 -11.39
CA VAL A 5 -1.29 1.89 -10.04
C VAL A 5 -1.39 3.37 -9.73
N LEU A 6 -2.17 3.73 -8.70
CA LEU A 6 -2.39 5.13 -8.32
C LEU A 6 -1.33 5.65 -7.35
N ALA A 7 -0.91 4.83 -6.39
CA ALA A 7 0.08 5.20 -5.38
C ALA A 7 0.76 3.96 -4.77
N ASP A 8 1.98 4.14 -4.27
CA ASP A 8 2.70 3.16 -3.46
C ASP A 8 2.89 3.74 -2.04
N LEU A 9 2.18 3.17 -1.06
CA LEU A 9 2.12 3.72 0.30
C LEU A 9 3.22 3.12 1.17
N VAL A 10 4.42 3.68 1.05
CA VAL A 10 5.61 3.18 1.73
C VAL A 10 5.98 4.08 2.91
N GLY A 11 6.19 3.48 4.09
CA GLY A 11 6.62 4.19 5.30
C GLY A 11 5.46 4.74 6.14
N GLN A 12 5.76 5.00 7.42
CA GLN A 12 4.75 5.48 8.36
C GLN A 12 4.32 6.92 8.03
N GLY A 13 3.01 7.18 8.04
CA GLY A 13 2.44 8.50 7.81
C GLY A 13 2.19 8.86 6.34
N THR A 14 2.59 7.98 5.41
CA THR A 14 2.31 8.16 3.98
C THR A 14 0.80 8.08 3.73
N SER A 15 0.27 9.06 2.99
CA SER A 15 -1.15 9.17 2.67
C SER A 15 -1.34 9.56 1.21
N PHE A 16 -2.45 9.13 0.62
CA PHE A 16 -2.83 9.42 -0.75
C PHE A 16 -4.31 9.76 -0.80
N VAL A 17 -4.65 10.88 -1.42
CA VAL A 17 -6.05 11.29 -1.64
C VAL A 17 -6.57 10.56 -2.86
N ALA A 18 -7.33 9.49 -2.63
CA ALA A 18 -7.80 8.63 -3.71
C ALA A 18 -9.10 9.12 -4.38
N ALA A 19 -9.83 10.01 -3.72
CA ALA A 19 -11.01 10.68 -4.26
C ALA A 19 -11.11 12.07 -3.63
N THR A 20 -11.34 13.10 -4.46
CA THR A 20 -11.51 14.47 -3.95
C THR A 20 -12.97 14.77 -3.62
N GLY A 21 -13.19 15.54 -2.57
CA GLY A 21 -14.51 16.05 -2.22
C GLY A 21 -14.99 17.05 -3.27
N GLY A 22 -16.29 17.01 -3.56
CA GLY A 22 -16.90 17.96 -4.49
C GLY A 22 -16.95 19.38 -3.91
N ARG A 23 -17.12 20.36 -4.79
CA ARG A 23 -17.11 21.78 -4.39
C ARG A 23 -18.36 22.11 -3.59
N GLY A 24 -18.19 22.87 -2.50
CA GLY A 24 -19.30 23.37 -1.71
C GLY A 24 -20.23 24.28 -2.53
N GLY A 25 -21.53 24.18 -2.27
CA GLY A 25 -22.52 25.07 -2.87
C GLY A 25 -22.34 26.53 -2.44
N LEU A 26 -22.89 27.46 -3.21
CA LEU A 26 -22.85 28.88 -2.89
C LEU A 26 -24.19 29.33 -2.29
N GLY A 27 -24.15 29.78 -1.04
CA GLY A 27 -25.29 30.41 -0.39
C GLY A 27 -25.67 31.74 -1.05
N ASN A 28 -26.90 32.18 -0.81
CA ASN A 28 -27.45 33.42 -1.39
C ASN A 28 -26.58 34.66 -1.12
N ALA A 29 -25.96 34.77 0.05
CA ALA A 29 -25.07 35.88 0.39
C ALA A 29 -23.85 35.97 -0.56
N ALA A 30 -23.27 34.82 -0.93
CA ALA A 30 -22.15 34.75 -1.88
C ALA A 30 -22.56 35.11 -3.31
N LEU A 31 -23.87 35.10 -3.61
CA LEU A 31 -24.45 35.43 -4.93
C LEU A 31 -25.01 36.86 -4.99
N SER A 32 -24.90 37.62 -3.90
CA SER A 32 -25.38 39.00 -3.83
C SER A 32 -24.54 39.91 -4.72
N SER A 33 -25.20 40.85 -5.40
CA SER A 33 -24.53 41.87 -6.22
C SER A 33 -25.24 43.22 -6.07
N ALA A 34 -24.63 44.30 -6.56
CA ALA A 34 -25.22 45.65 -6.52
C ALA A 34 -26.63 45.72 -7.15
N ARG A 35 -26.90 44.87 -8.15
CA ARG A 35 -28.22 44.77 -8.82
C ARG A 35 -29.18 43.79 -8.13
N ARG A 36 -28.69 42.89 -7.27
CA ARG A 36 -29.48 41.86 -6.61
C ARG A 36 -28.95 41.63 -5.18
N LYS A 37 -29.45 42.44 -4.24
CA LYS A 37 -28.98 42.45 -2.84
C LYS A 37 -29.42 41.21 -2.04
N ALA A 38 -30.58 40.65 -2.35
CA ALA A 38 -31.13 39.46 -1.66
C ALA A 38 -31.53 38.38 -2.70
N PRO A 39 -30.58 37.56 -3.18
CA PRO A 39 -30.90 36.43 -4.05
C PRO A 39 -31.82 35.42 -3.34
N GLY A 40 -32.90 35.02 -3.99
CA GLY A 40 -33.84 34.01 -3.48
C GLY A 40 -33.44 32.56 -3.79
N PHE A 41 -32.20 32.33 -4.17
CA PHE A 41 -31.68 31.01 -4.57
C PHE A 41 -30.25 30.81 -4.07
N ALA A 42 -29.84 29.55 -4.05
CA ALA A 42 -28.49 29.10 -3.75
C ALA A 42 -28.03 28.13 -4.84
N LEU A 43 -26.72 27.97 -5.01
CA LEU A 43 -26.15 26.94 -5.86
C LEU A 43 -25.86 25.71 -5.01
N LEU A 44 -26.27 24.55 -5.49
CA LEU A 44 -25.93 23.28 -4.88
C LEU A 44 -24.43 23.00 -5.03
N GLY A 45 -23.89 22.19 -4.12
CA GLY A 45 -22.53 21.69 -4.27
C GLY A 45 -22.40 20.72 -5.42
N GLU A 46 -21.19 20.53 -5.89
CA GLU A 46 -20.84 19.51 -6.86
C GLU A 46 -20.61 18.18 -6.13
N PRO A 47 -20.97 17.04 -6.73
CA PRO A 47 -20.59 15.74 -6.20
C PRO A 47 -19.06 15.58 -6.23
N GLY A 48 -18.52 14.84 -5.26
CA GLY A 48 -17.10 14.47 -5.27
C GLY A 48 -16.80 13.31 -6.19
N ASP A 49 -15.52 12.98 -6.30
CA ASP A 49 -15.08 11.80 -7.04
C ASP A 49 -15.61 10.52 -6.36
N ALA A 50 -15.97 9.54 -7.18
CA ALA A 50 -16.42 8.22 -6.73
C ALA A 50 -15.83 7.13 -7.63
N GLY A 51 -15.43 6.01 -7.02
CA GLY A 51 -14.90 4.86 -7.74
C GLY A 51 -14.42 3.76 -6.81
N ASP A 52 -14.25 2.57 -7.36
CA ASP A 52 -13.71 1.42 -6.64
C ASP A 52 -12.18 1.41 -6.72
N LEU A 53 -11.54 1.03 -5.63
CA LEU A 53 -10.09 0.93 -5.51
C LEU A 53 -9.71 -0.48 -5.06
N LEU A 54 -8.65 -1.01 -5.66
CA LEU A 54 -8.02 -2.24 -5.22
C LEU A 54 -6.79 -1.89 -4.37
N LEU A 55 -6.82 -2.33 -3.12
CA LEU A 55 -5.68 -2.21 -2.21
C LEU A 55 -4.96 -3.55 -2.16
N GLU A 56 -3.69 -3.56 -2.56
CA GLU A 56 -2.84 -4.74 -2.50
C GLU A 56 -1.72 -4.52 -1.48
N LEU A 57 -1.60 -5.43 -0.51
CA LEU A 57 -0.46 -5.44 0.40
C LEU A 57 0.71 -6.11 -0.32
N LYS A 58 1.83 -5.38 -0.45
CA LYS A 58 3.07 -5.99 -0.92
C LYS A 58 3.62 -6.94 0.15
N THR A 59 3.69 -8.23 -0.18
CA THR A 59 4.31 -9.23 0.66
C THR A 59 5.84 -9.20 0.50
N VAL A 60 6.55 -9.50 1.58
CA VAL A 60 8.03 -9.57 1.59
C VAL A 60 8.53 -10.84 0.90
N ALA A 61 7.81 -11.95 1.09
CA ALA A 61 8.13 -13.23 0.49
C ALA A 61 6.86 -14.07 0.26
N ASP A 62 6.96 -15.06 -0.62
CA ASP A 62 5.88 -16.02 -0.91
C ASP A 62 5.68 -17.01 0.24
N VAL A 63 6.76 -17.34 0.96
CA VAL A 63 6.75 -18.27 2.10
C VAL A 63 7.55 -17.67 3.26
N ALA A 64 7.06 -17.84 4.49
CA ALA A 64 7.79 -17.45 5.70
C ALA A 64 8.06 -18.67 6.60
N LEU A 65 9.30 -18.81 7.07
CA LEU A 65 9.68 -19.81 8.07
C LEU A 65 9.52 -19.23 9.48
N VAL A 66 8.71 -19.89 10.31
CA VAL A 66 8.47 -19.51 11.70
C VAL A 66 8.93 -20.63 12.63
N GLY A 67 9.60 -20.27 13.72
CA GLY A 67 10.12 -21.24 14.68
C GLY A 67 11.10 -20.61 15.66
N TYR A 68 11.47 -21.38 16.68
CA TYR A 68 12.38 -20.96 17.73
C TYR A 68 13.73 -20.46 17.20
N PRO A 69 14.42 -19.58 17.93
CA PRO A 69 15.83 -19.29 17.68
C PRO A 69 16.62 -20.59 17.59
N SER A 70 17.59 -20.65 16.67
CA SER A 70 18.45 -21.82 16.44
C SER A 70 17.75 -23.10 15.96
N ALA A 71 16.48 -23.05 15.53
CA ALA A 71 15.78 -24.18 14.90
C ALA A 71 16.32 -24.56 13.51
N GLY A 72 17.44 -23.96 13.07
CA GLY A 72 18.04 -24.22 11.76
C GLY A 72 17.37 -23.52 10.57
N LYS A 73 16.46 -22.56 10.82
CA LYS A 73 15.72 -21.84 9.76
C LYS A 73 16.65 -21.20 8.73
N SER A 74 17.65 -20.45 9.17
CA SER A 74 18.60 -19.77 8.27
C SER A 74 19.48 -20.76 7.50
N SER A 75 19.83 -21.90 8.11
CA SER A 75 20.54 -23.00 7.44
C SER A 75 19.66 -23.70 6.39
N LEU A 76 18.36 -23.85 6.65
CA LEU A 76 17.43 -24.41 5.69
C LEU A 76 17.27 -23.49 4.47
N ILE A 77 17.15 -22.18 4.68
CA ILE A 77 17.10 -21.20 3.58
C ILE A 77 18.40 -21.22 2.77
N SER A 78 19.56 -21.31 3.41
CA SER A 78 20.83 -21.32 2.66
C SER A 78 21.01 -22.56 1.79
N VAL A 79 20.46 -23.71 2.20
CA VAL A 79 20.48 -24.95 1.42
C VAL A 79 19.45 -24.94 0.29
N LEU A 80 18.23 -24.44 0.56
CA LEU A 80 17.15 -24.40 -0.42
C LEU A 80 17.29 -23.27 -1.45
N SER A 81 17.98 -22.19 -1.08
CA SER A 81 18.12 -21.02 -1.94
C SER A 81 19.19 -21.25 -2.99
N ALA A 82 18.81 -21.15 -4.27
CA ALA A 82 19.73 -21.22 -5.40
C ALA A 82 20.71 -20.02 -5.44
N ALA A 83 20.37 -18.94 -4.74
CA ALA A 83 21.18 -17.73 -4.57
C ALA A 83 21.60 -17.54 -3.11
N ARG A 84 22.73 -16.86 -2.85
CA ARG A 84 23.07 -16.45 -1.48
C ARG A 84 21.93 -15.62 -0.90
N PRO A 85 21.51 -15.88 0.36
CA PRO A 85 20.45 -15.11 1.00
C PRO A 85 20.73 -13.61 0.89
N LYS A 86 19.73 -12.85 0.43
CA LYS A 86 19.80 -11.40 0.37
C LYS A 86 19.13 -10.83 1.62
N ILE A 87 19.84 -9.95 2.29
CA ILE A 87 19.30 -9.11 3.36
C ILE A 87 18.43 -8.05 2.67
N ALA A 88 17.14 -8.01 2.98
CA ALA A 88 16.22 -7.09 2.33
C ALA A 88 15.77 -5.99 3.28
N ASP A 89 16.15 -4.75 2.98
CA ASP A 89 15.71 -3.56 3.72
C ASP A 89 14.39 -3.05 3.15
N TYR A 90 13.28 -3.63 3.61
CA TYR A 90 11.95 -3.13 3.26
C TYR A 90 11.59 -1.94 4.17
N PRO A 91 11.12 -0.81 3.62
CA PRO A 91 10.89 0.41 4.42
C PRO A 91 9.75 0.31 5.44
N PHE A 92 9.00 -0.80 5.42
CA PHE A 92 7.85 -1.07 6.28
C PHE A 92 8.11 -2.19 7.30
N THR A 93 9.31 -2.78 7.32
CA THR A 93 9.68 -3.82 8.30
C THR A 93 10.59 -3.24 9.38
N THR A 94 10.32 -3.50 10.65
CA THR A 94 11.20 -3.10 11.78
C THR A 94 12.36 -4.08 11.99
N LEU A 95 12.21 -5.32 11.53
CA LEU A 95 13.22 -6.37 11.57
C LEU A 95 13.61 -6.71 10.14
N VAL A 96 14.91 -6.76 9.87
CA VAL A 96 15.45 -7.08 8.54
C VAL A 96 15.35 -8.59 8.32
N PRO A 97 14.47 -9.08 7.42
CA PRO A 97 14.33 -10.50 7.16
C PRO A 97 15.45 -11.00 6.25
N ASN A 98 15.85 -12.26 6.44
CA ASN A 98 16.73 -12.94 5.50
C ASN A 98 15.87 -13.58 4.40
N LEU A 99 16.07 -13.18 3.14
CA LEU A 99 15.35 -13.75 2.00
C LEU A 99 16.24 -14.71 1.20
N GLY A 100 15.67 -15.83 0.78
CA GLY A 100 16.23 -16.75 -0.20
C GLY A 100 15.30 -16.92 -1.40
N VAL A 101 15.88 -17.26 -2.55
CA VAL A 101 15.12 -17.59 -3.78
C VAL A 101 15.24 -19.08 -4.03
N VAL A 102 14.11 -19.78 -3.96
CA VAL A 102 14.04 -21.23 -4.14
C VAL A 102 13.49 -21.52 -5.53
N THR A 103 14.10 -22.49 -6.22
CA THR A 103 13.64 -22.99 -7.52
C THR A 103 13.23 -24.45 -7.35
N ALA A 104 11.95 -24.75 -7.61
CA ALA A 104 11.39 -26.09 -7.55
C ALA A 104 10.80 -26.45 -8.93
N GLY A 105 11.59 -27.14 -9.75
CA GLY A 105 11.24 -27.39 -11.15
C GLY A 105 11.17 -26.09 -11.94
N GLU A 106 10.01 -25.78 -12.50
CA GLU A 106 9.75 -24.54 -13.25
C GLU A 106 9.29 -23.39 -12.35
N THR A 107 8.99 -23.65 -11.08
CA THR A 107 8.46 -22.64 -10.15
C THR A 107 9.60 -21.98 -9.37
N VAL A 108 9.65 -20.66 -9.40
CA VAL A 108 10.56 -19.84 -8.60
C VAL A 108 9.75 -19.07 -7.57
N PHE A 109 10.14 -19.14 -6.30
CA PHE A 109 9.47 -18.42 -5.22
C PHE A 109 10.48 -17.95 -4.17
N THR A 110 10.06 -16.97 -3.38
CA THR A 110 10.86 -16.32 -2.34
C THR A 110 10.50 -16.86 -0.96
N VAL A 111 11.51 -17.12 -0.14
CA VAL A 111 11.36 -17.59 1.25
C VAL A 111 12.00 -16.59 2.19
N ALA A 112 11.29 -16.17 3.24
CA ALA A 112 11.82 -15.30 4.29
C ALA A 112 11.98 -16.04 5.63
N ASP A 113 13.08 -15.77 6.33
CA ASP A 113 13.22 -16.05 7.77
C ASP A 113 12.80 -14.81 8.55
N VAL A 114 11.79 -14.96 9.41
CA VAL A 114 11.35 -13.90 10.33
C VAL A 114 12.08 -14.11 11.67
N PRO A 115 13.02 -13.23 12.03
CA PRO A 115 13.73 -13.33 13.30
C PRO A 115 12.77 -12.98 14.44
N GLY A 116 12.51 -13.89 15.37
CA GLY A 116 11.76 -13.63 16.60
C GLY A 116 10.30 -13.18 16.41
N LEU A 117 9.37 -14.10 16.65
CA LEU A 117 8.08 -13.73 17.27
C LEU A 117 8.24 -13.79 18.79
#